data_AF-A0A7F8RB24-F1
#
_entry.id   AF-A0A7F8RB24-F1
#
_cell.length_a   1.000
_cell.length_b   1.000
_cell.length_c   1.000
_cell.angle_alpha   90.00
_cell.angle_beta   90.00
_cell.angle_gamma   90.00
#
_symmetry.space_group_name_H-M   'P 1'
#
loop_
_entity.id
_entity.type
_entity.pdbx_description
1 polymer ?
#
loop_
_entity_poly.entity_id
_entity_poly.type
_entity_poly.pdbx_seq_one_letter_code
_entity_poly.pdbx_strand_id
1 'polypeptide(L)'
;MSRRHPPLPRPICRPLPPINIPLRESCARSPEAADPLIPPLHRLRLEESQTSPTAPPIPTTLRSNPPTWGQLKQLSNQAQHLMEGQGVNVTPENMFVAMLAIISCQSLSNY
;
A
#
# COMPACT_ATOMS: atom_id res chain seq x y z
N MET A 1 -35.19 31.60 17.07
CA MET A 1 -33.83 31.68 17.67
C MET A 1 -32.94 30.62 17.01
N SER A 2 -32.30 30.94 15.88
CA SER A 2 -31.45 29.97 15.17
C SER A 2 -30.00 30.09 15.64
N ARG A 3 -29.49 29.07 16.36
CA ARG A 3 -28.06 28.95 16.66
C ARG A 3 -27.33 28.55 15.39
N ARG A 4 -26.57 29.48 14.80
CA ARG A 4 -25.62 29.18 13.73
C ARG A 4 -24.38 28.53 14.33
N HIS A 5 -24.07 27.31 13.91
CA HIS A 5 -22.81 26.64 14.25
C HIS A 5 -21.62 27.38 13.63
N PRO A 6 -20.48 27.50 14.34
CA PRO A 6 -19.26 28.05 13.75
C PRO A 6 -18.67 27.07 12.73
N PRO A 7 -18.06 27.56 11.63
CA PRO A 7 -17.44 26.70 10.63
C PRO A 7 -16.19 26.00 11.20
N LEU A 8 -15.98 24.74 10.80
CA LEU A 8 -14.79 23.96 11.16
C LEU A 8 -13.51 24.64 10.64
N PRO A 9 -12.38 24.54 11.37
CA PRO A 9 -11.10 25.07 10.90
C PRO A 9 -10.70 24.38 9.59
N ARG A 10 -10.36 25.17 8.57
CA ARG A 10 -9.83 24.64 7.32
C ARG A 10 -8.48 23.96 7.61
N PRO A 11 -8.15 22.83 6.94
CA PRO A 11 -6.82 22.26 7.03
C PRO A 11 -5.83 23.34 6.60
N ILE A 12 -4.91 23.66 7.50
CA ILE A 12 -3.84 24.60 7.22
C ILE A 12 -2.93 23.91 6.21
N CYS A 13 -3.18 24.15 4.92
CA CYS A 13 -2.20 23.92 3.86
C CYS A 13 -1.07 24.93 4.06
N ARG A 14 -0.23 24.72 5.07
CA ARG A 14 1.06 25.40 5.15
C ARG A 14 1.87 24.84 3.97
N PRO A 15 2.36 25.70 3.06
CA PRO A 15 3.39 25.29 2.14
C PRO A 15 4.53 24.71 2.99
N LEU A 16 4.91 23.46 2.73
CA LEU A 16 6.13 22.91 3.29
C LEU A 16 7.26 23.89 2.93
N PRO A 17 8.18 24.20 3.88
CA PRO A 17 9.34 25.00 3.53
C PRO A 17 10.02 24.33 2.32
N PRO A 18 10.50 25.11 1.35
CA PRO A 18 11.18 24.54 0.20
C PRO A 18 12.36 23.74 0.74
N ILE A 19 12.28 22.41 0.64
CA ILE A 19 13.46 21.57 0.77
C ILE A 19 14.33 22.02 -0.40
N ASN A 20 15.43 22.68 -0.09
CA ASN A 20 16.40 23.15 -1.07
C ASN A 20 17.13 21.92 -1.62
N ILE A 21 16.43 21.12 -2.41
CA ILE A 21 17.03 20.10 -3.26
C ILE A 21 17.58 20.91 -4.43
N PRO A 22 18.90 21.00 -4.63
CA PRO A 22 19.44 21.65 -5.80
C PRO A 22 18.86 20.95 -7.03
N LEU A 23 18.00 21.66 -7.76
CA LEU A 23 17.49 21.24 -9.05
C LEU A 23 18.69 21.31 -9.97
N ARG A 24 19.39 20.18 -10.13
CA ARG A 24 20.56 20.06 -10.99
C ARG A 24 20.13 20.52 -12.38
N GLU A 25 20.57 21.72 -12.75
CA GLU A 25 20.44 22.27 -14.09
C GLU A 25 20.86 21.19 -15.08
N SER A 26 19.95 20.90 -16.02
CA SER A 26 20.24 20.09 -17.17
C SER A 26 21.25 20.84 -18.04
N CYS A 27 22.54 20.70 -17.74
CA CYS A 27 23.62 21.11 -18.62
C CYS A 27 23.51 20.31 -19.93
N ALA A 28 22.86 20.90 -20.93
CA ALA A 28 23.08 20.52 -22.32
C ALA A 28 24.45 21.09 -22.73
N ARG A 29 25.53 20.36 -22.41
CA ARG A 29 26.81 20.49 -23.09
C ARG A 29 27.48 19.11 -23.15
N SER A 30 27.92 18.76 -24.35
CA SER A 30 28.48 17.51 -24.89
C SER A 30 29.54 16.77 -24.04
N PRO A 31 29.87 15.51 -24.40
CA PRO A 31 30.25 14.43 -23.50
C PRO A 31 31.75 14.39 -23.20
N GLU A 32 32.14 14.14 -21.95
CA GLU A 32 33.46 13.59 -21.67
C GLU A 32 33.51 12.92 -20.29
N ALA A 33 34.12 11.73 -20.30
CA ALA A 33 34.70 10.98 -19.18
C ALA A 33 33.75 10.44 -18.10
N ALA A 34 33.69 9.12 -18.05
CA ALA A 34 32.94 8.29 -17.13
C ALA A 34 33.42 8.38 -15.68
N ASP A 35 32.47 8.44 -14.75
CA ASP A 35 32.66 7.90 -13.39
C ASP A 35 31.29 7.49 -12.80
N PRO A 36 30.90 6.20 -12.85
CA PRO A 36 29.60 5.77 -12.35
C PRO A 36 29.68 5.40 -10.85
N LEU A 37 29.51 6.38 -9.97
CA LEU A 37 29.33 6.16 -8.52
C LEU A 37 27.94 5.61 -8.14
N ILE A 38 27.12 5.23 -9.13
CA ILE A 38 25.82 4.61 -8.90
C ILE A 38 25.83 3.25 -9.61
N PRO A 39 25.90 2.14 -8.87
CA PRO A 39 25.67 0.82 -9.43
C PRO A 39 24.30 0.82 -10.11
N PRO A 40 24.21 0.41 -11.40
CA PRO A 40 22.91 0.28 -12.05
C PRO A 40 22.09 -0.74 -11.28
N LEU A 41 20.94 -0.31 -10.73
CA LEU A 41 19.98 -1.26 -10.19
C LEU A 41 19.47 -2.10 -11.34
N HIS A 42 19.73 -3.41 -11.28
CA HIS A 42 19.17 -4.34 -12.23
C HIS A 42 17.64 -4.24 -12.15
N ARG A 43 17.02 -3.89 -13.27
CA ARG A 43 15.57 -3.94 -13.40
C ARG A 43 15.15 -5.38 -13.15
N LEU A 44 14.50 -5.64 -12.01
CA LEU A 44 13.90 -6.94 -11.73
C LEU A 44 12.85 -7.17 -12.81
N ARG A 45 13.17 -8.02 -13.78
CA ARG A 45 12.14 -8.63 -14.63
C ARG A 45 11.38 -9.58 -13.71
N LEU A 46 10.21 -9.14 -13.25
CA LEU A 46 9.13 -10.10 -13.07
C LEU A 46 8.84 -10.61 -14.49
N GLU A 47 9.54 -11.67 -14.89
CA GLU A 47 8.91 -12.64 -15.76
C GLU A 47 7.60 -12.97 -15.03
N GLU A 48 6.49 -12.50 -15.58
CA GLU A 48 5.19 -13.06 -15.27
C GLU A 48 5.38 -14.55 -15.53
N SER A 49 5.67 -15.30 -14.46
CA SER A 49 5.77 -16.74 -14.53
C SER A 49 4.37 -17.18 -14.90
N GLN A 50 4.12 -17.29 -16.20
CA GLN A 50 3.22 -18.25 -16.78
C GLN A 50 3.82 -19.62 -16.42
N THR A 51 3.77 -19.96 -15.13
CA THR A 51 3.65 -21.33 -14.73
C THR A 51 2.42 -21.81 -15.48
N SER A 52 2.63 -22.73 -16.42
CA SER A 52 1.54 -23.49 -17.03
C SER A 52 0.60 -23.89 -15.89
N PRO A 53 -0.64 -23.38 -15.84
CA PRO A 53 -1.49 -23.62 -14.70
C PRO A 53 -1.86 -25.10 -14.71
N THR A 54 -1.25 -25.89 -13.85
CA THR A 54 -1.70 -27.27 -13.57
C THR A 54 -3.14 -27.27 -13.03
N ALA A 55 -3.66 -26.11 -12.61
CA ALA A 55 -5.07 -25.90 -12.31
C ALA A 55 -5.58 -24.62 -13.01
N PRO A 56 -6.80 -24.64 -13.59
CA PRO A 56 -7.37 -23.45 -14.19
C PRO A 56 -7.51 -22.34 -13.13
N PRO A 57 -7.17 -21.09 -13.46
CA PRO A 57 -7.33 -19.97 -12.54
C PRO A 57 -8.80 -19.85 -12.13
N ILE A 58 -9.03 -19.64 -10.83
CA ILE A 58 -10.38 -19.49 -10.29
C ILE A 58 -10.99 -18.23 -10.95
N PRO A 59 -12.10 -18.34 -11.68
CA PRO A 59 -12.62 -17.24 -12.51
C PRO A 59 -12.91 -15.96 -11.72
N THR A 60 -13.23 -16.10 -10.44
CA THR A 60 -13.57 -15.00 -9.53
C THR A 60 -12.35 -14.18 -9.12
N THR A 61 -11.17 -14.80 -8.98
CA THR A 61 -9.93 -14.09 -8.60
C THR A 61 -9.22 -13.45 -9.79
N LEU A 62 -9.49 -13.92 -11.01
CA LEU A 62 -8.94 -13.31 -12.24
C LEU A 62 -9.45 -11.89 -12.51
N ARG A 63 -10.66 -11.56 -12.04
CA ARG A 63 -11.28 -10.25 -12.27
C ARG A 63 -11.26 -9.33 -11.05
N SER A 64 -10.68 -9.77 -9.94
CA SER A 64 -10.53 -8.91 -8.77
C SER A 64 -9.34 -7.99 -8.94
N ASN A 65 -9.53 -6.70 -8.68
CA ASN A 65 -8.42 -5.78 -8.56
C ASN A 65 -7.57 -6.17 -7.34
N PRO A 66 -6.22 -6.10 -7.43
CA PRO A 66 -5.37 -6.35 -6.28
C PRO A 66 -5.69 -5.34 -5.17
N PRO A 67 -5.58 -5.74 -3.90
CA PRO A 67 -5.83 -4.84 -2.78
C PRO A 67 -4.80 -3.71 -2.78
N THR A 68 -5.25 -2.50 -2.46
CA THR A 68 -4.36 -1.36 -2.25
C THR A 68 -3.58 -1.51 -0.95
N TRP A 69 -2.43 -0.82 -0.84
CA TRP A 69 -1.67 -0.77 0.41
C TRP A 69 -2.49 -0.20 1.59
N GLY A 70 -3.40 0.72 1.33
CA GLY A 70 -4.33 1.25 2.33
C GLY A 70 -5.25 0.18 2.89
N GLN A 71 -5.83 -0.65 2.02
CA GLN A 71 -6.70 -1.75 2.41
C GLN A 71 -5.95 -2.83 3.21
N LEU A 72 -4.73 -3.19 2.77
CA LEU A 72 -3.88 -4.13 3.52
C LEU A 72 -3.57 -3.62 4.94
N LYS A 73 -3.16 -2.36 5.08
CA LYS A 73 -2.89 -1.76 6.39
C LYS A 73 -4.13 -1.71 7.27
N GLN A 74 -5.28 -1.35 6.71
CA GLN A 74 -6.53 -1.32 7.45
C GLN A 74 -6.89 -2.72 7.97
N LEU A 75 -6.78 -3.73 7.12
CA LEU A 75 -7.03 -5.12 7.47
C LEU A 75 -6.07 -5.60 8.58
N SER A 76 -4.78 -5.25 8.48
CA SER A 76 -3.81 -5.53 9.54
C SER A 76 -4.19 -4.89 10.87
N ASN A 77 -4.57 -3.61 10.87
CA ASN A 77 -4.99 -2.94 12.11
C ASN A 77 -6.24 -3.60 12.72
N GLN A 78 -7.20 -4.01 11.88
CA GLN A 78 -8.39 -4.72 12.35
C GLN A 78 -8.04 -6.08 12.97
N ALA A 79 -7.18 -6.86 12.31
CA ALA A 79 -6.71 -8.15 12.82
C ALA A 79 -5.98 -7.99 14.16
N GLN A 80 -5.09 -7.01 14.26
CA GLN A 80 -4.37 -6.73 15.50
C GLN A 80 -5.33 -6.37 16.64
N HIS A 81 -6.29 -5.47 16.40
CA HIS A 81 -7.26 -5.06 17.40
C HIS A 81 -8.12 -6.23 17.90
N LEU A 82 -8.53 -7.12 16.98
CA LEU A 82 -9.27 -8.34 17.35
C LEU A 82 -8.44 -9.26 18.23
N MET A 83 -7.15 -9.42 17.93
CA MET A 83 -6.27 -10.28 18.71
C MET A 83 -5.94 -9.71 20.10
N GLU A 84 -5.71 -8.40 20.18
CA GLU A 84 -5.55 -7.69 21.46
C GLU A 84 -6.79 -7.86 22.34
N GLY A 85 -7.99 -7.74 21.76
CA GLY A 85 -9.25 -7.95 22.47
C GLY A 85 -9.50 -9.40 22.93
N GLN A 86 -8.92 -10.38 22.23
CA GLN A 86 -9.01 -11.80 22.58
C GLN A 86 -7.89 -12.27 23.53
N GLY A 87 -6.91 -11.41 23.84
CA GLY A 87 -5.74 -11.79 24.63
C GLY A 87 -4.83 -12.80 23.91
N VAL A 88 -4.94 -12.91 22.58
CA VAL A 88 -4.13 -13.81 21.76
C VAL A 88 -2.81 -13.13 21.42
N ASN A 89 -1.72 -13.89 21.44
CA ASN A 89 -0.40 -13.36 21.11
C ASN A 89 -0.32 -12.90 19.64
N VAL A 90 0.23 -11.71 19.41
CA VAL A 90 0.38 -11.08 18.10
C VAL A 90 1.59 -11.66 17.36
N THR A 91 1.41 -12.86 16.80
CA THR A 91 2.38 -13.49 15.90
C THR A 91 1.95 -13.33 14.44
N PRO A 92 2.89 -13.42 13.48
CA PRO A 92 2.57 -13.34 12.05
C PRO A 92 1.56 -14.39 11.59
N GLU A 93 1.62 -15.63 12.10
CA GLU A 93 0.65 -16.67 11.72
C GLU A 93 -0.76 -16.33 12.21
N ASN A 94 -0.89 -15.90 13.47
CA ASN A 94 -2.17 -15.56 14.04
C ASN A 94 -2.79 -14.32 13.36
N MET A 95 -1.96 -13.34 13.02
CA MET A 95 -2.37 -12.17 12.25
C MET A 95 -2.92 -12.57 10.88
N PHE A 96 -2.23 -13.48 10.18
CA PHE A 96 -2.69 -13.97 8.88
C PHE A 96 -4.05 -14.67 8.99
N VAL A 97 -4.22 -15.55 9.97
CA VAL A 97 -5.51 -16.24 10.22
C VAL A 97 -6.61 -15.25 10.56
N ALA A 98 -6.34 -14.24 11.40
CA ALA A 98 -7.30 -13.20 11.75
C ALA A 98 -7.72 -12.38 10.51
N MET A 99 -6.77 -11.99 9.66
CA MET A 99 -7.07 -11.31 8.39
C MET A 99 -7.97 -12.15 7.49
N LEU A 100 -7.70 -13.46 7.35
CA LEU A 100 -8.53 -14.38 6.58
C LEU A 100 -9.95 -14.50 7.15
N ALA A 101 -10.08 -14.58 8.47
CA ALA A 101 -11.38 -14.63 9.14
C ALA A 101 -12.19 -13.36 8.86
N ILE A 102 -11.57 -12.18 8.96
CA ILE A 102 -12.21 -10.89 8.66
C ILE A 102 -12.71 -10.85 7.21
N ILE A 103 -11.89 -11.22 6.23
CA ILE A 103 -12.27 -11.24 4.80
C ILE A 103 -13.43 -12.20 4.58
N SER A 104 -13.37 -13.39 5.19
CA SER A 104 -14.40 -14.43 5.04
C SER A 104 -15.74 -14.00 5.65
N CYS A 105 -15.73 -13.26 6.77
CA CYS A 105 -16.95 -12.72 7.35
C CYS A 105 -17.55 -11.58 6.51
N GLN A 106 -16.72 -10.75 5.88
CA GLN A 106 -17.20 -9.66 5.02
C GLN A 106 -17.82 -10.18 3.72
N SER A 107 -17.34 -11.29 3.17
CA SER A 107 -17.95 -11.90 1.98
C SER A 107 -19.30 -12.55 2.28
N LEU A 108 -19.52 -13.05 3.50
CA LEU A 108 -20.79 -13.61 3.95
C LEU A 108 -21.86 -12.57 4.24
N SER A 109 -21.48 -11.36 4.67
CA SER A 109 -22.42 -10.26 4.98
C SER A 109 -23.05 -9.60 3.75
N ASN A 110 -22.61 -9.93 2.53
CA ASN A 110 -23.11 -9.34 1.28
C ASN A 110 -24.17 -10.21 0.58
N TYR A 111 -24.75 -11.19 1.29
CA TYR A 111 -25.91 -11.99 0.88
C TYR A 111 -27.00 -11.90 1.95
#